data_AF-A0A9W6R6D5-F1
#
_entry.id   AF-A0A9W6R6D5-F1
#
_cell.length_a   1.000
_cell.length_b   1.000
_cell.length_c   1.000
_cell.angle_alpha   90.00
_cell.angle_beta   90.00
_cell.angle_gamma   90.00
#
_symmetry.space_group_name_H-M   'P 1'
#
loop_
_entity.id
_entity.type
_entity.pdbx_description
1 polymer ?
#
loop_
_entity_poly.entity_id
_entity_poly.type
_entity_poly.pdbx_seq_one_letter_code
_entity_poly.pdbx_strand_id
1 'polypeptide(L)'
;MTTHSSETDTGPLQRRCPDCGVGTGQAHLDGCDVARCPATGLQRLGHSPSCRCPQDVGTGRWPGEAECIEFGWMLGPGMPDLNRLLTTATWDPATYRWTHPGTPTPNTEGEQR
;
A
#
# COMPACT_ATOMS: atom_id res chain seq x y z
N MET A 1 36.18 -9.63 -10.06
CA MET A 1 34.93 -10.42 -9.92
C MET A 1 34.14 -9.78 -8.80
N THR A 2 33.24 -8.86 -9.13
CA THR A 2 32.35 -8.22 -8.16
C THR A 2 31.01 -8.90 -8.29
N THR A 3 30.67 -9.72 -7.29
CA THR A 3 29.35 -10.33 -7.13
C THR A 3 28.34 -9.23 -6.88
N HIS A 4 27.39 -9.06 -7.81
CA HIS A 4 26.18 -8.28 -7.56
C HIS A 4 25.27 -9.12 -6.66
N SER A 5 25.08 -8.67 -5.42
CA SER A 5 24.06 -9.19 -4.54
C SER A 5 22.69 -8.89 -5.14
N SER A 6 21.91 -9.94 -5.37
CA SER A 6 20.49 -9.85 -5.71
C SER A 6 19.71 -9.40 -4.47
N GLU A 7 19.70 -8.11 -4.20
CA GLU A 7 18.73 -7.52 -3.29
C GLU A 7 17.44 -7.31 -4.08
N THR A 8 16.36 -7.94 -3.63
CA THR A 8 15.01 -7.72 -4.15
C THR A 8 14.73 -6.23 -4.10
N ASP A 9 14.68 -5.59 -5.28
CA ASP A 9 14.48 -4.16 -5.48
C ASP A 9 13.09 -3.73 -4.96
N THR A 10 13.03 -3.58 -3.65
CA THR A 10 11.92 -2.99 -2.92
C THR A 10 12.21 -1.51 -2.90
N GLY A 11 11.42 -0.71 -3.64
CA GLY A 11 11.63 0.73 -3.77
C GLY A 11 11.84 1.44 -2.42
N PRO A 12 12.63 2.54 -2.40
CA PRO A 12 13.02 3.21 -1.16
C PRO A 12 11.81 3.79 -0.43
N LEU A 13 11.74 3.58 0.88
CA LEU A 13 10.72 4.21 1.73
C LEU A 13 10.86 5.74 1.67
N GLN A 14 9.74 6.41 1.38
CA GLN A 14 9.60 7.85 1.48
C GLN A 14 9.59 8.24 2.96
N ARG A 15 10.59 9.00 3.42
CA ARG A 15 10.67 9.46 4.83
C ARG A 15 9.49 10.34 5.24
N ARG A 16 8.88 11.04 4.28
CA ARG A 16 7.72 11.91 4.45
C ARG A 16 6.81 11.77 3.23
N CYS A 17 5.51 11.93 3.44
CA CYS A 17 4.56 12.07 2.35
C CYS A 17 4.96 13.26 1.46
N PRO A 18 5.07 13.07 0.14
CA PRO A 18 5.51 14.13 -0.78
C PRO A 18 4.50 15.29 -0.90
N ASP A 19 3.26 15.05 -0.48
CA ASP A 19 2.19 16.05 -0.55
C ASP A 19 2.00 16.76 0.81
N CYS A 20 1.56 16.04 1.85
CA CYS A 20 1.27 16.67 3.15
C CYS A 20 2.41 16.61 4.18
N GLY A 21 3.57 16.02 3.84
CA GLY A 21 4.80 16.07 4.66
C GLY A 21 4.82 15.18 5.93
N VAL A 22 3.75 14.45 6.22
CA VAL A 22 3.67 13.56 7.39
C VAL A 22 4.62 12.37 7.27
N GLY A 23 5.18 11.90 8.38
CA GLY A 23 6.03 10.72 8.42
C GLY A 23 5.24 9.41 8.56
N THR A 24 5.95 8.28 8.52
CA THR A 24 5.38 6.97 8.81
C THR A 24 4.75 6.91 10.20
N GLY A 25 3.57 6.32 10.32
CA GLY A 25 2.80 6.20 11.56
C GLY A 25 1.98 7.44 11.92
N GLN A 26 2.06 8.51 11.13
CA GLN A 26 1.27 9.73 11.35
C GLN A 26 0.07 9.79 10.41
N ALA A 27 -1.05 10.31 10.90
CA ALA A 27 -2.24 10.52 10.08
C ALA A 27 -1.97 11.55 8.97
N HIS A 28 -2.42 11.29 7.75
CA HIS A 28 -2.39 12.27 6.67
C HIS A 28 -3.28 13.48 6.99
N LEU A 29 -2.85 14.67 6.52
CA LEU A 29 -3.63 15.90 6.61
C LEU A 29 -4.80 15.89 5.61
N ASP A 30 -5.84 16.66 5.92
CA ASP A 30 -6.97 16.86 5.01
C ASP A 30 -6.52 17.50 3.69
N GLY A 31 -7.11 17.04 2.58
CA GLY A 31 -6.73 17.46 1.23
C GLY A 31 -5.55 16.72 0.63
N CYS A 32 -4.99 15.71 1.31
CA CYS A 32 -3.84 14.98 0.81
C CYS A 32 -4.19 14.05 -0.38
N ASP A 33 -3.45 14.15 -1.47
CA ASP A 33 -3.59 13.34 -2.69
C ASP A 33 -3.06 11.91 -2.56
N VAL A 34 -2.17 11.68 -1.58
CA VAL A 34 -1.62 10.36 -1.28
C VAL A 34 -2.57 9.57 -0.37
N ALA A 35 -3.32 10.25 0.49
CA ALA A 35 -4.17 9.60 1.48
C ALA A 35 -5.27 8.76 0.81
N ARG A 36 -5.56 7.58 1.38
CA ARG A 36 -6.66 6.72 0.97
C ARG A 36 -7.83 6.77 1.96
N CYS A 37 -8.99 6.32 1.54
CA CYS A 37 -10.14 6.11 2.39
C CYS A 37 -10.08 4.69 2.94
N PRO A 38 -9.95 4.47 4.27
CA PRO A 38 -9.89 3.13 4.83
C PRO A 38 -11.13 2.26 4.53
N ALA A 39 -12.27 2.89 4.24
CA ALA A 39 -13.50 2.17 3.88
C ALA A 39 -13.54 1.68 2.42
N THR A 40 -12.81 2.32 1.49
CA THR A 40 -12.94 2.04 0.05
C THR A 40 -11.62 1.80 -0.68
N GLY A 41 -10.48 2.13 -0.07
CA GLY A 41 -9.16 2.08 -0.70
C GLY A 41 -8.90 3.19 -1.73
N LEU A 42 -9.92 3.97 -2.09
CA LEU A 42 -9.80 5.07 -3.05
C LEU A 42 -9.16 6.31 -2.41
N GLN A 43 -8.74 7.28 -3.22
CA GLN A 43 -8.20 8.55 -2.74
C GLN A 43 -9.15 9.23 -1.75
N ARG A 44 -8.59 9.82 -0.70
CA ARG A 44 -9.34 10.61 0.28
C ARG A 44 -9.66 12.01 -0.25
N LEU A 45 -8.90 12.54 -1.20
CA LEU A 45 -9.33 13.74 -1.94
C LEU A 45 -10.66 13.45 -2.66
N GLY A 46 -11.66 14.30 -2.46
CA GLY A 46 -13.02 14.07 -2.97
C GLY A 46 -13.84 13.07 -2.15
N HIS A 47 -13.32 12.64 -0.99
CA HIS A 47 -14.03 11.77 -0.06
C HIS A 47 -15.33 12.40 0.45
N SER A 48 -16.40 11.61 0.48
CA SER A 48 -17.71 12.07 0.95
C SER A 48 -17.64 12.55 2.41
N PRO A 49 -18.20 13.74 2.74
CA PRO A 49 -18.33 14.20 4.12
C PRO A 49 -19.21 13.28 5.00
N SER A 50 -20.04 12.43 4.39
CA SER A 50 -20.87 11.47 5.11
C SER A 50 -20.13 10.19 5.51
N CYS A 51 -18.98 9.90 4.91
CA CYS A 51 -18.23 8.69 5.23
C CYS A 51 -17.50 8.85 6.57
N ARG A 52 -17.66 7.85 7.46
CA ARG A 52 -17.20 7.85 8.85
C ARG A 52 -15.91 7.04 9.04
N CYS A 53 -15.11 6.89 7.98
CA CYS A 53 -13.85 6.16 8.07
C CYS A 53 -12.80 6.95 8.88
N PRO A 54 -11.88 6.26 9.57
CA PRO A 54 -10.76 6.92 10.25
C PRO A 54 -9.84 7.63 9.24
N GLN A 55 -8.89 8.43 9.74
CA GLN A 55 -7.84 8.99 8.90
C GLN A 55 -6.89 7.89 8.43
N ASP A 56 -6.36 8.07 7.23
CA ASP A 56 -5.30 7.21 6.71
C ASP A 56 -3.96 7.55 7.36
N VAL A 57 -3.12 6.54 7.54
CA VAL A 57 -1.84 6.65 8.24
C VAL A 57 -0.71 6.43 7.25
N GLY A 58 0.25 7.36 7.23
CA GLY A 58 1.42 7.26 6.37
C GLY A 58 2.20 5.99 6.64
N THR A 59 2.48 5.21 5.59
CA THR A 59 3.28 3.98 5.69
C THR A 59 4.74 4.20 5.28
N GLY A 60 5.02 5.33 4.62
CA GLY A 60 6.30 5.59 3.95
C GLY A 60 6.42 4.91 2.58
N ARG A 61 5.35 4.26 2.09
CA ARG A 61 5.24 3.72 0.73
C ARG A 61 4.18 4.47 -0.06
N TRP A 62 4.28 4.42 -1.38
CA TRP A 62 3.18 4.89 -2.20
C TRP A 62 1.96 3.97 -2.02
N PRO A 63 0.72 4.49 -1.94
CA PRO A 63 -0.46 3.65 -1.73
C PRO A 63 -0.57 2.55 -2.79
N GLY A 64 -0.64 1.29 -2.36
CA GLY A 64 -0.70 0.11 -3.23
C GLY A 64 0.66 -0.47 -3.63
N GLU A 65 1.77 0.21 -3.34
CA GLU A 65 3.12 -0.27 -3.69
C GLU A 65 3.45 -1.60 -2.99
N ALA A 66 3.13 -1.72 -1.69
CA ALA A 66 3.40 -2.94 -0.93
C ALA A 66 2.68 -4.15 -1.55
N GLU A 67 1.41 -3.98 -1.91
CA GLU A 67 0.61 -5.05 -2.52
C GLU A 67 1.08 -5.39 -3.93
N CYS A 68 1.46 -4.40 -4.75
CA CYS A 68 2.08 -4.67 -6.05
C CYS A 68 3.37 -5.50 -5.92
N ILE A 69 4.21 -5.20 -4.93
CA ILE A 69 5.43 -5.96 -4.66
C ILE A 69 5.08 -7.39 -4.22
N GLU A 70 4.16 -7.54 -3.28
CA GLU A 70 3.70 -8.86 -2.79
C GLU A 70 3.06 -9.72 -3.88
N PHE A 71 2.33 -9.10 -4.81
CA PHE A 71 1.68 -9.80 -5.92
C PHE A 71 2.60 -10.02 -7.12
N GLY A 72 3.81 -9.46 -7.11
CA GLY A 72 4.72 -9.45 -8.26
C GLY A 72 4.20 -8.64 -9.43
N TRP A 73 3.34 -7.65 -9.20
CA TRP A 73 2.74 -6.79 -10.21
C TRP A 73 3.57 -5.53 -10.41
N MET A 74 4.64 -5.69 -11.18
CA MET A 74 5.61 -4.64 -11.48
C MET A 74 5.71 -4.42 -13.00
N LEU A 75 5.75 -3.16 -13.43
CA LEU A 75 6.07 -2.79 -14.82
C LEU A 75 7.58 -2.84 -15.08
N GLY A 76 8.38 -2.73 -14.02
CA GLY A 76 9.83 -2.78 -14.01
C GLY A 76 10.39 -2.60 -12.59
N PRO A 77 11.72 -2.59 -12.42
CA PRO A 77 12.36 -2.32 -11.13
C PRO A 77 11.87 -1.00 -10.52
N GLY A 78 11.40 -1.05 -9.27
CA GLY A 78 10.84 0.09 -8.55
C GLY A 78 9.57 0.72 -9.14
N MET A 79 8.91 0.06 -10.12
CA MET A 79 7.74 0.61 -10.82
C MET A 79 6.50 -0.29 -10.64
N PRO A 80 5.73 -0.10 -9.54
CA PRO A 80 4.53 -0.90 -9.28
C PRO A 80 3.43 -0.66 -10.32
N ASP A 81 2.75 -1.72 -10.75
CA ASP A 81 1.61 -1.63 -11.66
C ASP A 81 0.32 -1.29 -10.88
N LEU A 82 0.23 -0.05 -10.44
CA LEU A 82 -0.90 0.47 -9.67
C LEU A 82 -2.21 0.47 -10.49
N ASN A 83 -2.13 0.59 -11.81
CA ASN A 83 -3.29 0.52 -12.68
C ASN A 83 -3.92 -0.87 -12.63
N ARG A 84 -3.10 -1.93 -12.72
CA ARG A 84 -3.58 -3.30 -12.53
C ARG A 84 -4.11 -3.51 -11.12
N LEU A 85 -3.42 -3.00 -10.09
CA LEU A 85 -3.90 -3.09 -8.71
C LEU A 85 -5.31 -2.55 -8.55
N LEU A 86 -5.53 -1.29 -8.94
CA LEU A 86 -6.81 -0.60 -8.77
C LEU A 86 -7.96 -1.20 -9.60
N THR A 87 -7.65 -1.91 -10.69
CA THR A 87 -8.65 -2.45 -11.62
C THR A 87 -8.94 -3.93 -11.42
N THR A 88 -8.06 -4.67 -10.73
CA THR A 88 -8.17 -6.14 -10.63
C THR A 88 -8.04 -6.71 -9.22
N ALA A 89 -7.51 -5.95 -8.25
CA ALA A 89 -7.49 -6.35 -6.85
C ALA A 89 -8.77 -5.87 -6.12
N THR A 90 -9.03 -6.49 -4.97
CA THR A 90 -10.17 -6.14 -4.10
C THR A 90 -9.66 -5.45 -2.84
N TRP A 91 -10.22 -4.29 -2.51
CA TRP A 91 -9.94 -3.63 -1.23
C TRP A 91 -10.57 -4.41 -0.07
N ASP A 92 -9.76 -4.70 0.95
CA ASP A 92 -10.21 -5.22 2.24
C ASP A 92 -10.22 -4.10 3.29
N PRO A 93 -11.41 -3.60 3.69
CA PRO A 93 -11.52 -2.54 4.68
C PRO A 93 -11.26 -3.02 6.12
N ALA A 94 -11.13 -4.33 6.36
CA ALA A 94 -10.77 -4.84 7.70
C ALA A 94 -9.27 -4.70 7.97
N THR A 95 -8.44 -4.84 6.94
CA THR A 95 -6.98 -4.77 7.04
C THR A 95 -6.39 -3.51 6.44
N TYR A 96 -7.19 -2.72 5.71
CA TYR A 96 -6.75 -1.56 4.94
C TYR A 96 -5.71 -1.92 3.89
N ARG A 97 -5.92 -3.07 3.21
CA ARG A 97 -5.02 -3.58 2.17
C ARG A 97 -5.78 -4.01 0.93
N TRP A 98 -5.09 -4.04 -0.21
CA TRP A 98 -5.58 -4.73 -1.39
C TRP A 98 -5.32 -6.23 -1.28
N THR A 99 -6.22 -7.03 -1.83
CA THR A 99 -6.14 -8.50 -1.87
C THR A 99 -6.35 -8.99 -3.30
N HIS A 100 -5.68 -10.08 -3.67
CA HIS A 100 -5.87 -10.73 -4.96
C HIS A 100 -5.84 -12.27 -4.80
N PRO A 101 -6.77 -13.01 -5.45
CA PRO A 101 -6.80 -14.47 -5.44
C PRO A 101 -5.55 -15.04 -6.13
N GLY A 102 -4.59 -15.50 -5.33
CA GLY A 102 -3.31 -16.03 -5.82
C GLY A 102 -2.13 -15.69 -4.90
N THR A 103 -2.31 -14.76 -3.97
CA THR A 103 -1.34 -14.51 -2.91
C THR A 103 -1.61 -15.50 -1.76
N PRO A 104 -0.67 -16.38 -1.38
CA PRO A 104 -0.84 -17.20 -0.19
C PRO A 104 -0.98 -16.26 1.01
N THR A 105 -2.09 -16.35 1.73
CA THR A 105 -2.13 -15.87 3.11
C THR A 105 -0.98 -16.57 3.85
N PRO A 106 -0.15 -15.86 4.63
CA PRO A 106 0.79 -16.57 5.50
C PRO A 106 -0.05 -17.43 6.44
N ASN A 107 0.05 -18.75 6.30
CA ASN A 107 -0.62 -19.71 7.16
C ASN A 107 -0.28 -19.35 8.61
N THR A 108 -1.29 -19.03 9.40
CA THR A 108 -1.21 -19.17 10.86
C THR A 108 -1.19 -20.67 11.17
N GLU A 109 -0.09 -21.34 10.86
CA GLU A 109 0.18 -22.71 11.30
C GLU A 109 1.34 -22.66 12.28
N GLY A 110 0.97 -22.58 13.55
CA GLY A 110 1.89 -22.60 14.65
C GLY A 110 1.17 -22.94 15.95
N GLU A 111 0.65 -24.17 16.06
CA GLU A 111 0.75 -24.85 17.35
C GLU A 111 0.90 -26.36 17.14
N GLN A 112 2.16 -26.79 17.10
CA GLN A 112 2.58 -28.16 17.33
C GLN A 112 2.59 -28.42 18.84
N ARG A 113 1.77 -29.36 19.33
CA ARG A 113 2.23 -30.47 20.17
C ARG A 113 1.19 -31.57 20.32
#